data_AF-A0A1G7YSF1-F1
#
_entry.id   AF-A0A1G7YSF1-F1
#
_cell.length_a   1.000
_cell.length_b   1.000
_cell.length_c   1.000
_cell.angle_alpha   90.00
_cell.angle_beta   90.00
_cell.angle_gamma   90.00
#
_symmetry.space_group_name_H-M   'P 1'
#
loop_
_entity.id
_entity.type
_entity.pdbx_description
1 polymer ?
#
loop_
_entity_poly.entity_id
_entity_poly.type
_entity_poly.pdbx_seq_one_letter_code
_entity_poly.pdbx_strand_id
1 'polypeptide(L)'
;MKSKYSEAFIGQALIKVYSRGDRTVRSVAEEMNVSFHTVKNWMKRKAVDKLGVTSTKGKRPQDWTADEQLVALHEAHGLSGEALYAWCREQGLFAHHLTSWRAAFCTNEKAAPGTREIRTLKNENEKLKRELVRKEKALAEAAALLMLQKSSVRSGRTRSNDFPCEFRRGFRTQKDSINSYVQATSSLTTTAVRLSP
;
A
#
# COMPACT_ATOMS: atom_id res chain seq x y z
N MET A 1 -16.59 0.80 25.20
CA MET A 1 -15.76 1.60 24.26
C MET A 1 -14.57 2.16 25.03
N LYS A 2 -13.33 2.04 24.54
CA LYS A 2 -12.17 2.65 25.22
C LYS A 2 -12.16 4.14 24.87
N SER A 3 -12.32 5.02 25.86
CA SER A 3 -12.18 6.47 25.63
C SER A 3 -10.71 6.76 25.26
N LYS A 4 -10.50 7.25 24.05
CA LYS A 4 -9.19 7.76 23.63
C LYS A 4 -9.09 9.20 24.11
N TYR A 5 -8.19 9.44 25.06
CA TYR A 5 -7.86 10.79 25.50
C TYR A 5 -6.88 11.43 24.53
N SER A 6 -7.04 12.72 24.24
CA SER A 6 -6.10 13.45 23.38
C SER A 6 -4.74 13.58 24.05
N GLU A 7 -3.67 13.60 23.28
CA GLU A 7 -2.30 13.68 23.83
C GLU A 7 -2.07 14.99 24.59
N ALA A 8 -2.65 16.10 24.11
CA ALA A 8 -2.62 17.38 24.80
C ALA A 8 -3.27 17.31 26.20
N PHE A 9 -4.42 16.63 26.32
CA PHE A 9 -5.09 16.43 27.60
C PHE A 9 -4.27 15.55 28.55
N ILE A 10 -3.66 14.48 28.03
CA ILE A 10 -2.75 13.63 28.81
C ILE A 10 -1.56 14.45 29.32
N GLY A 11 -0.98 15.31 28.47
CA GLY A 11 0.10 16.22 28.85
C GLY A 11 -0.31 17.19 29.97
N GLN A 12 -1.45 17.84 29.83
CA GLN A 12 -1.98 18.77 30.84
C GLN A 12 -2.24 18.06 32.18
N ALA A 13 -2.87 16.89 32.14
CA ALA A 13 -3.14 16.09 33.33
C ALA A 13 -1.83 15.71 34.04
N LEU A 14 -0.80 15.33 33.29
CA LEU A 14 0.50 14.98 33.86
C LEU A 14 1.21 16.18 34.48
N ILE A 15 1.22 17.35 33.82
CA ILE A 15 1.79 18.58 34.39
C ILE A 15 1.13 18.87 35.75
N LYS A 16 -0.20 18.84 35.79
CA LYS A 16 -0.98 19.08 37.02
C LYS A 16 -0.67 18.05 38.12
N VAL A 17 -0.48 16.79 37.74
CA VAL A 17 -0.12 15.72 38.67
C VAL A 17 1.31 15.89 39.20
N TYR A 18 2.27 16.31 38.38
CA TYR A 18 3.63 16.59 38.86
C TYR A 18 3.70 17.86 39.71
N SER A 19 2.84 18.85 39.45
CA SER A 19 2.70 20.09 40.23
C SER A 19 1.74 19.98 41.42
N ARG A 20 1.36 18.78 41.86
CA ARG A 20 0.32 18.57 42.88
C ARG A 20 0.72 19.01 44.30
N GLY A 21 2.01 19.15 44.58
CA GLY A 21 2.51 19.38 45.95
C GLY A 21 2.14 18.23 46.87
N ASP A 22 1.53 18.55 48.02
CA ASP A 22 1.10 17.58 49.04
C ASP A 22 -0.22 16.86 48.72
N ARG A 23 -0.89 17.23 47.62
CA ARG A 23 -2.15 16.59 47.22
C ARG A 23 -1.92 15.17 46.72
N THR A 24 -2.91 14.30 46.94
CA THR A 24 -2.86 12.92 46.43
C THR A 24 -3.16 12.88 44.93
N VAL A 25 -2.56 11.92 44.22
CA VAL A 25 -2.82 11.68 42.79
C VAL A 25 -4.30 11.36 42.54
N ARG A 26 -4.99 10.76 43.52
CA ARG A 26 -6.42 10.45 43.44
C ARG A 26 -7.29 11.71 43.39
N SER A 27 -6.99 12.70 44.23
CA SER A 27 -7.71 13.98 44.22
C SER A 27 -7.57 14.71 42.88
N VAL A 28 -6.36 14.72 42.28
CA VAL A 28 -6.15 15.32 40.95
C VAL A 28 -6.89 14.55 39.85
N ALA A 29 -7.00 13.23 39.99
CA ALA A 29 -7.73 12.39 39.04
C ALA A 29 -9.25 12.64 39.10
N GLU A 30 -9.79 12.77 40.32
CA GLU A 30 -11.20 13.11 40.56
C GLU A 30 -11.55 14.51 40.01
N GLU A 31 -10.68 15.50 40.22
CA GLU A 31 -10.86 16.86 39.67
C GLU A 31 -10.89 16.90 38.13
N MET A 32 -10.09 16.04 37.49
CA MET A 32 -10.05 15.92 36.03
C MET A 32 -11.11 14.94 35.47
N ASN A 33 -11.93 14.34 36.35
CA ASN A 33 -12.90 13.29 36.02
C ASN A 33 -12.29 12.08 35.27
N VAL A 34 -11.05 11.71 35.64
CA VAL A 34 -10.32 10.58 35.08
C VAL A 34 -10.11 9.53 36.16
N SER A 35 -10.22 8.25 35.82
CA SER A 35 -9.91 7.18 36.77
C SER A 35 -8.46 7.26 37.26
N PHE A 36 -8.25 7.13 38.57
CA PHE A 36 -6.93 7.09 39.22
C PHE A 36 -5.93 6.15 38.52
N HIS A 37 -6.40 4.97 38.10
CA HIS A 37 -5.56 3.99 37.40
C HIS A 37 -5.07 4.49 36.04
N THR A 38 -5.89 5.29 35.36
CA THR A 38 -5.55 5.86 34.04
C THR A 38 -4.44 6.90 34.17
N VAL A 39 -4.54 7.81 35.14
CA VAL A 39 -3.50 8.80 35.44
C VAL A 39 -2.20 8.10 35.87
N LYS A 40 -2.30 7.06 36.71
CA LYS A 40 -1.14 6.26 37.13
C LYS A 40 -0.46 5.56 35.94
N ASN A 41 -1.24 5.07 34.99
CA ASN A 41 -0.72 4.48 33.76
C ASN A 41 -0.04 5.52 32.86
N TRP A 42 -0.56 6.74 32.75
CA TRP A 42 0.10 7.82 32.01
C TRP A 42 1.44 8.21 32.63
N MET A 43 1.52 8.30 33.96
CA MET A 43 2.80 8.55 34.65
C MET A 43 3.83 7.45 34.37
N LYS A 44 3.42 6.18 34.44
CA LYS A 44 4.29 5.04 34.11
C LYS A 44 4.76 5.10 32.66
N ARG A 45 3.85 5.35 31.72
CA ARG A 45 4.17 5.44 30.29
C ARG A 45 5.16 6.57 30.01
N LYS A 46 4.96 7.77 30.56
CA LYS A 46 5.90 8.89 30.37
C LYS A 46 7.25 8.69 31.08
N ALA A 47 7.28 7.96 32.20
CA ALA A 47 8.56 7.58 32.83
C ALA A 47 9.35 6.62 31.92
N VAL A 48 8.67 5.66 31.30
CA VAL A 48 9.25 4.74 30.31
C VAL A 48 9.74 5.50 29.07
N ASP A 49 8.92 6.41 28.53
CA ASP A 49 9.30 7.25 27.38
C ASP A 49 10.50 8.17 27.70
N LYS A 50 10.52 8.81 28.89
CA LYS A 50 11.61 9.72 29.30
C LYS A 50 12.94 9.01 29.51
N LEU A 51 12.91 7.78 30.01
CA LEU A 51 14.14 7.02 30.25
C LEU A 51 14.74 6.48 28.95
N GLY A 52 14.07 6.62 27.79
CA GLY A 52 14.48 5.96 26.55
C GLY A 52 14.55 4.43 26.67
N VAL A 53 14.15 3.89 27.84
CA VAL A 53 14.04 2.49 28.13
C VAL A 53 12.75 2.07 27.45
N THR A 54 12.80 1.88 26.13
CA THR A 54 11.96 0.87 25.50
C THR A 54 12.20 -0.39 26.32
N SER A 55 11.25 -0.68 27.21
CA SER A 55 11.28 -1.76 28.19
C SER A 55 12.26 -2.84 27.78
N THR A 56 13.44 -2.87 28.41
CA THR A 56 14.42 -3.97 28.37
C THR A 56 13.87 -5.26 29.00
N LYS A 57 12.53 -5.40 29.05
CA LYS A 57 11.84 -6.65 29.23
C LYS A 57 11.57 -7.18 27.83
N GLY A 58 12.37 -8.17 27.44
CA GLY A 58 12.32 -8.90 26.17
C GLY A 58 11.18 -8.48 25.25
N LYS A 59 11.52 -7.67 24.23
CA LYS A 59 10.61 -7.40 23.10
C LYS A 59 10.08 -8.75 22.63
N ARG A 60 8.75 -8.91 22.55
CA ARG A 60 8.18 -10.16 22.05
C ARG A 60 8.74 -10.38 20.65
N PRO A 61 9.05 -11.62 20.23
CA PRO A 61 9.58 -11.91 18.89
C PRO A 61 8.76 -11.30 17.74
N GLN A 62 7.46 -11.02 17.97
CA GLN A 62 6.55 -10.40 17.01
C GLN A 62 6.67 -8.86 16.93
N ASP A 63 7.24 -8.20 17.94
CA ASP A 63 7.45 -6.75 18.00
C ASP A 63 8.81 -6.33 17.38
N TRP A 64 9.61 -7.29 16.88
CA TRP A 64 10.89 -7.00 16.23
C TRP A 64 10.70 -6.60 14.77
N THR A 65 11.23 -5.45 14.39
CA THR A 65 11.26 -5.01 12.99
C THR A 65 12.28 -5.82 12.18
N ALA A 66 12.13 -5.87 10.85
CA ALA A 66 13.05 -6.62 9.98
C ALA A 66 14.52 -6.15 10.12
N ASP A 67 14.73 -4.84 10.27
CA ASP A 67 16.07 -4.27 10.47
C ASP A 67 16.67 -4.70 11.81
N GLU A 68 15.89 -4.65 12.89
CA GLU A 68 16.33 -5.13 14.21
C GLU A 68 16.60 -6.64 14.20
N GLN A 69 15.80 -7.44 13.49
CA GLN A 69 16.04 -8.88 13.33
C GLN A 69 17.36 -9.14 12.61
N LEU A 70 17.68 -8.35 11.58
CA LEU A 70 18.96 -8.47 10.86
C LEU A 70 20.15 -8.15 11.76
N VAL A 71 20.08 -7.07 12.54
CA VAL A 71 21.12 -6.69 13.51
C VAL A 71 21.31 -7.80 14.55
N ALA A 72 20.22 -8.30 15.12
CA ALA A 72 20.24 -9.44 16.04
C ALA A 72 20.88 -10.69 15.43
N LEU A 73 20.57 -11.00 14.16
CA LEU A 73 21.18 -12.12 13.46
C LEU A 73 22.67 -11.94 13.22
N HIS A 74 23.12 -10.71 13.00
CA HIS A 74 24.53 -10.35 12.83
C HIS A 74 25.29 -10.43 14.16
N GLU A 75 24.72 -9.94 15.25
CA GLU A 75 25.33 -10.05 16.59
C GLU A 75 25.42 -11.51 17.06
N ALA A 76 24.40 -12.32 16.75
CA ALA A 76 24.41 -13.75 16.98
C ALA A 76 25.33 -14.51 16.00
N HIS A 77 25.87 -13.87 14.96
CA HIS A 77 26.73 -14.49 13.97
C HIS A 77 28.16 -14.61 14.52
N GLY A 78 28.51 -15.81 14.99
CA GLY A 78 29.80 -16.12 15.61
C GLY A 78 29.67 -16.62 17.04
N LEU A 79 28.50 -16.46 17.67
CA LEU A 79 28.18 -17.06 18.96
C LEU A 79 27.67 -18.49 18.74
N SER A 80 28.30 -19.46 19.39
CA SER A 80 27.90 -20.88 19.34
C SER A 80 27.75 -21.48 20.73
N GLY A 81 26.84 -22.45 20.88
CA GLY A 81 26.64 -23.16 22.15
C GLY A 81 26.10 -22.25 23.24
N GLU A 82 26.71 -22.29 24.42
CA GLU A 82 26.26 -21.59 25.64
C GLU A 82 26.18 -20.07 25.47
N ALA A 83 27.15 -19.47 24.78
CA ALA A 83 27.20 -18.03 24.55
C ALA A 83 25.99 -17.53 23.72
N LEU A 84 25.52 -18.33 22.75
CA LEU A 84 24.34 -18.02 21.96
C LEU A 84 23.07 -18.05 22.83
N TYR A 85 22.96 -19.04 23.72
CA TYR A 85 21.81 -19.14 24.62
C TYR A 85 21.82 -18.02 25.66
N ALA A 86 22.98 -17.64 26.20
CA ALA A 86 23.12 -16.51 27.11
C ALA A 86 22.67 -15.20 26.44
N TRP A 87 23.18 -14.91 25.24
CA TRP A 87 22.74 -13.75 24.45
C TRP A 87 21.24 -13.78 24.15
N CYS A 88 20.68 -14.94 23.80
CA CYS A 88 19.24 -15.09 23.61
C CYS A 88 18.44 -14.73 24.87
N ARG A 89 18.91 -15.10 26.06
CA ARG A 89 18.24 -14.76 27.34
C ARG A 89 18.28 -13.27 27.62
N GLU A 90 19.40 -12.60 27.34
CA GLU A 90 19.55 -11.16 27.48
C GLU A 90 18.60 -10.38 26.56
N GLN A 91 18.45 -10.85 25.32
CA GLN A 91 17.54 -10.25 24.34
C GLN A 91 16.06 -10.65 24.52
N GLY A 92 15.77 -11.63 25.40
CA GLY A 92 14.43 -12.18 25.57
C GLY A 92 13.95 -13.04 24.40
N LEU A 93 14.88 -13.60 23.64
CA LEU A 93 14.66 -14.44 22.48
C LEU A 93 15.03 -15.90 22.76
N PHE A 94 14.77 -16.77 21.78
CA PHE A 94 15.16 -18.17 21.81
C PHE A 94 15.87 -18.50 20.50
N ALA A 95 16.76 -19.50 20.52
CA ALA A 95 17.51 -19.92 19.34
C ALA A 95 16.60 -20.27 18.15
N HIS A 96 15.41 -20.83 18.39
CA HIS A 96 14.44 -21.15 17.33
C HIS A 96 13.92 -19.90 16.59
N HIS A 97 13.89 -18.73 17.24
CA HIS A 97 13.49 -17.49 16.59
C HIS A 97 14.57 -17.00 15.62
N LEU A 98 15.84 -17.12 15.99
CA LEU A 98 16.95 -16.78 15.10
C LEU A 98 16.97 -17.69 13.87
N THR A 99 16.72 -18.99 14.05
CA THR A 99 16.66 -19.92 12.91
C THR A 99 15.45 -19.66 12.02
N SER A 100 14.28 -19.34 12.59
CA SER A 100 13.09 -18.99 11.82
C SER A 100 13.26 -17.66 11.07
N TRP A 101 13.91 -16.66 11.66
CA TRP A 101 14.23 -15.40 10.98
C TRP A 101 15.25 -15.61 9.86
N ARG A 102 16.33 -16.38 10.07
CA ARG A 102 17.27 -16.74 8.99
C ARG A 102 16.55 -17.43 7.82
N ALA A 103 15.69 -18.40 8.13
CA ALA A 103 14.90 -19.08 7.12
C ALA A 103 13.94 -18.12 6.40
N ALA A 104 13.27 -17.22 7.13
CA ALA A 104 12.38 -16.22 6.55
C ALA A 104 13.14 -15.29 5.59
N PHE A 105 14.32 -14.79 5.95
CA PHE A 105 15.17 -13.97 5.06
C PHE A 105 15.57 -14.72 3.79
N CYS A 106 15.97 -16.00 3.90
CA CYS A 106 16.36 -16.80 2.74
C CYS A 106 15.17 -17.25 1.87
N THR A 107 13.96 -17.34 2.42
CA THR A 107 12.76 -17.82 1.71
C THR A 107 11.87 -16.69 1.16
N ASN A 108 12.17 -15.43 1.49
CA ASN A 108 11.32 -14.29 1.14
C ASN A 108 11.28 -13.95 -0.36
N GLU A 109 11.94 -14.70 -1.24
CA GLU A 109 11.79 -14.50 -2.68
C GLU A 109 10.36 -14.82 -3.21
N LYS A 110 9.48 -15.46 -2.42
CA LYS A 110 8.17 -15.92 -2.93
C LYS A 110 6.92 -15.51 -2.13
N ALA A 111 7.05 -14.89 -0.97
CA ALA A 111 5.90 -14.54 -0.13
C ALA A 111 5.84 -13.05 0.20
N ALA A 112 5.91 -12.20 -0.83
CA ALA A 112 5.66 -10.78 -0.66
C ALA A 112 4.24 -10.53 -0.12
N PRO A 113 4.06 -9.69 0.92
CA PRO A 113 2.75 -9.24 1.42
C PRO A 113 1.92 -8.53 0.32
N GLY A 114 2.57 -8.13 -0.77
CA GLY A 114 1.91 -7.59 -1.97
C GLY A 114 1.05 -8.60 -2.73
N THR A 115 1.04 -9.90 -2.43
CA THR A 115 0.22 -10.86 -3.22
C THR A 115 -1.29 -10.54 -3.20
N ARG A 116 -1.82 -9.99 -2.11
CA ARG A 116 -3.24 -9.58 -2.04
C ARG A 116 -3.48 -8.28 -2.80
N GLU A 117 -2.63 -7.28 -2.58
CA GLU A 117 -2.70 -5.98 -3.26
C GLU A 117 -2.46 -6.11 -4.77
N ILE A 118 -1.54 -6.98 -5.19
CA ILE A 118 -1.30 -7.30 -6.59
C ILE A 118 -2.53 -7.98 -7.21
N ARG A 119 -3.24 -8.85 -6.46
CA ARG A 119 -4.48 -9.47 -6.96
C ARG A 119 -5.61 -8.44 -7.08
N THR A 120 -5.76 -7.52 -6.12
CA THR A 120 -6.77 -6.46 -6.20
C THR A 120 -6.45 -5.51 -7.35
N LEU A 121 -5.19 -5.07 -7.48
CA LEU A 121 -4.74 -4.21 -8.58
C LEU A 121 -4.92 -4.87 -9.95
N LYS A 122 -4.67 -6.19 -10.07
CA LYS A 122 -4.93 -6.93 -11.32
C LYS A 122 -6.41 -6.94 -11.67
N ASN A 123 -7.28 -7.22 -10.71
CA ASN A 123 -8.74 -7.22 -10.92
C ASN A 123 -9.26 -5.84 -11.30
N GLU A 124 -8.77 -4.79 -10.64
CA GLU A 124 -9.11 -3.40 -10.97
C GLU A 124 -8.64 -3.03 -12.38
N ASN A 125 -7.43 -3.42 -12.75
CA ASN A 125 -6.89 -3.19 -14.09
C ASN A 125 -7.73 -3.87 -15.18
N GLU A 126 -8.15 -5.12 -14.95
CA GLU A 126 -9.07 -5.82 -15.86
C GLU A 126 -10.43 -5.13 -15.97
N LYS A 127 -10.99 -4.68 -14.84
CA LYS A 127 -12.27 -3.96 -14.81
C LYS A 127 -12.17 -2.66 -15.62
N LEU A 128 -11.12 -1.89 -15.38
CA LEU A 128 -10.85 -0.64 -16.11
C LEU A 128 -10.69 -0.88 -17.61
N LYS A 129 -9.95 -1.93 -18.02
CA LYS A 129 -9.82 -2.32 -19.43
C LYS A 129 -11.17 -2.63 -20.08
N ARG A 130 -12.05 -3.36 -19.40
CA ARG A 130 -13.40 -3.68 -19.93
C ARG A 130 -14.26 -2.42 -20.06
N GLU A 131 -14.19 -1.51 -19.09
CA GLU A 131 -14.89 -0.24 -19.16
C GLU A 131 -14.38 0.63 -20.31
N LEU A 132 -13.06 0.64 -20.54
CA LEU A 132 -12.43 1.34 -21.65
C LEU A 132 -12.97 0.83 -22.99
N VAL A 133 -12.96 -0.49 -23.20
CA VAL A 133 -13.49 -1.11 -24.44
C VAL A 133 -14.97 -0.77 -24.67
N ARG A 134 -15.80 -0.76 -23.62
CA ARG A 134 -17.22 -0.39 -23.75
C ARG A 134 -17.39 1.08 -24.13
N LYS A 135 -16.60 1.97 -23.53
CA LYS A 135 -16.62 3.41 -23.85
C LYS A 135 -16.13 3.65 -25.27
N GLU A 136 -15.05 3.01 -25.71
CA GLU A 136 -14.57 3.09 -27.09
C GLU A 136 -15.61 2.61 -28.11
N LYS A 137 -16.32 1.50 -27.80
CA LYS A 137 -17.39 1.00 -28.67
C LYS A 137 -18.54 2.02 -28.78
N ALA A 138 -19.00 2.57 -27.65
CA ALA A 138 -20.04 3.59 -27.65
C ALA A 138 -19.60 4.87 -28.38
N LEU A 139 -18.34 5.29 -28.23
CA LEU A 139 -17.76 6.41 -28.96
C LEU A 139 -17.70 6.15 -30.48
N ALA A 140 -17.33 4.93 -30.89
CA ALA A 140 -17.33 4.54 -32.30
C ALA A 140 -18.75 4.51 -32.89
N GLU A 141 -19.73 4.00 -32.14
CA GLU A 141 -21.14 4.01 -32.54
C GLU A 141 -21.68 5.45 -32.66
N ALA A 142 -21.36 6.33 -31.70
CA ALA A 142 -21.71 7.75 -31.77
C ALA A 142 -21.05 8.45 -32.97
N ALA A 143 -19.77 8.20 -33.23
CA ALA A 143 -19.08 8.72 -34.40
C ALA A 143 -19.70 8.24 -35.71
N ALA A 144 -20.11 6.97 -35.79
CA ALA A 144 -20.81 6.42 -36.96
C ALA A 144 -22.16 7.11 -37.19
N LEU A 145 -22.94 7.35 -36.13
CA LEU A 145 -24.21 8.09 -36.22
C LEU A 145 -24.01 9.52 -36.70
N LEU A 146 -22.99 10.23 -36.19
CA LEU A 146 -22.67 11.59 -36.64
C LEU A 146 -22.27 11.63 -38.11
N MET A 147 -21.50 10.65 -38.58
CA MET A 147 -21.14 10.52 -40.00
C MET A 147 -22.35 10.25 -40.90
N LEU A 148 -23.30 9.42 -40.44
CA LEU A 148 -24.55 9.16 -41.15
C LEU A 148 -25.49 10.38 -41.17
N GLN A 149 -25.58 11.14 -40.08
CA GLN A 149 -26.34 12.40 -40.07
C GLN A 149 -25.73 13.45 -41.00
N LYS A 150 -24.40 13.52 -41.08
CA LYS A 150 -23.71 14.44 -42.01
C LYS A 150 -24.01 14.12 -43.47
N SER A 151 -24.15 12.85 -43.83
CA SER A 151 -24.48 12.44 -45.21
C SER A 151 -25.96 12.58 -45.54
N SER A 152 -26.88 12.32 -44.60
CA SER A 152 -28.31 12.49 -44.82
C SER A 152 -28.71 13.97 -44.97
N VAL A 153 -28.08 14.87 -44.20
CA VAL A 153 -28.26 16.32 -44.36
C VAL A 153 -27.72 16.82 -45.72
N ARG A 154 -26.73 16.12 -46.31
CA ARG A 154 -26.21 16.43 -47.65
C ARG A 154 -27.04 15.82 -48.79
N SER A 155 -27.84 14.78 -48.57
CA SER A 155 -28.67 14.17 -49.62
C SER A 155 -30.02 14.89 -49.85
N GLY A 156 -30.31 15.97 -49.12
CA GLY A 156 -31.56 16.73 -49.22
C GLY A 156 -31.60 17.82 -50.29
N ARG A 157 -30.51 18.08 -51.02
CA ARG A 157 -30.50 19.02 -52.16
C ARG A 157 -29.59 18.52 -53.27
N THR A 158 -30.10 17.58 -54.07
CA THR A 158 -30.09 17.58 -55.54
C THR A 158 -30.58 16.22 -56.02
N ARG A 159 -31.82 16.20 -56.56
CA ARG A 159 -32.25 15.19 -57.53
C ARG A 159 -31.46 15.44 -58.81
N SER A 160 -30.35 14.76 -58.98
CA SER A 160 -29.74 14.52 -60.29
C SER A 160 -28.86 13.29 -60.17
N ASN A 161 -29.18 12.29 -61.01
CA ASN A 161 -28.40 11.08 -61.20
C ASN A 161 -26.97 11.46 -61.59
N ASP A 162 -26.04 11.39 -60.65
CA ASP A 162 -24.61 11.15 -60.89
C ASP A 162 -23.99 10.77 -59.54
N PHE A 163 -23.57 9.50 -59.41
CA PHE A 163 -22.81 9.01 -58.27
C PHE A 163 -21.31 9.22 -58.56
N PRO A 164 -20.59 10.12 -57.86
CA PRO A 164 -19.14 10.15 -57.95
C PRO A 164 -18.54 9.03 -57.11
N CYS A 165 -17.81 8.15 -57.77
CA CYS A 165 -17.14 6.95 -57.25
C CYS A 165 -15.96 7.20 -56.27
N GLU A 166 -15.75 8.43 -55.79
CA GLU A 166 -14.56 8.80 -55.01
C GLU A 166 -14.63 8.51 -53.50
N PHE A 167 -15.82 8.39 -52.91
CA PHE A 167 -15.92 8.28 -51.45
C PHE A 167 -15.55 6.89 -50.89
N ARG A 168 -15.52 5.85 -51.75
CA ARG A 168 -15.21 4.48 -51.33
C ARG A 168 -13.70 4.19 -51.22
N ARG A 169 -12.83 5.08 -51.72
CA ARG A 169 -11.36 4.92 -51.63
C ARG A 169 -10.77 5.44 -50.30
N GLY A 170 -11.33 6.50 -49.70
CA GLY A 170 -10.78 7.10 -48.48
C GLY A 170 -10.96 6.31 -47.19
N PHE A 171 -12.01 5.48 -47.08
CA PHE A 171 -12.24 4.67 -45.87
C PHE A 171 -11.41 3.39 -45.81
N ARG A 172 -10.95 2.88 -46.96
CA ARG A 172 -10.10 1.69 -47.01
C ARG A 172 -8.67 2.03 -46.56
N THR A 173 -8.14 3.17 -47.01
CA THR A 173 -6.79 3.64 -46.66
C THR A 173 -6.62 3.98 -45.18
N GLN A 174 -7.65 4.53 -44.53
CA GLN A 174 -7.58 4.84 -43.09
C GLN A 174 -7.62 3.58 -42.21
N LYS A 175 -8.36 2.54 -42.63
CA LYS A 175 -8.39 1.26 -41.91
C LYS A 175 -7.07 0.51 -42.03
N ASP A 176 -6.42 0.58 -43.19
CA ASP A 176 -5.11 -0.03 -43.42
C ASP A 176 -4.00 0.69 -42.63
N SER A 177 -4.07 2.02 -42.49
CA SER A 177 -3.14 2.79 -41.66
C SER A 177 -3.24 2.48 -40.16
N ILE A 178 -4.45 2.24 -39.63
CA ILE A 178 -4.65 1.88 -38.22
C ILE A 178 -4.13 0.46 -37.96
N ASN A 179 -4.35 -0.48 -38.87
CA ASN A 179 -3.85 -1.85 -38.73
C ASN A 179 -2.32 -1.94 -38.78
N SER A 180 -1.68 -1.12 -39.61
CA SER A 180 -0.22 -0.99 -39.64
C SER A 180 0.34 -0.47 -38.31
N TYR A 181 -0.29 0.53 -37.71
CA TYR A 181 0.15 1.09 -36.43
C TYR A 181 0.01 0.09 -35.28
N VAL A 182 -1.08 -0.68 -35.23
CA VAL A 182 -1.31 -1.73 -34.21
C VAL A 182 -0.32 -2.89 -34.34
N GLN A 183 0.05 -3.27 -35.58
CA GLN A 183 1.09 -4.28 -35.81
C GLN A 183 2.47 -3.78 -35.37
N ALA A 184 2.82 -2.53 -35.66
CA ALA A 184 4.10 -1.95 -35.23
C ALA A 184 4.24 -1.89 -33.70
N THR A 185 3.17 -1.55 -32.96
CA THR A 185 3.18 -1.54 -31.49
C THR A 185 3.28 -2.94 -30.89
N SER A 186 2.71 -3.95 -31.55
CA SER A 186 2.78 -5.35 -31.10
C SER A 186 4.21 -5.89 -31.22
N SER A 187 4.91 -5.58 -32.32
CA SER A 187 6.31 -5.98 -32.52
C SER A 187 7.27 -5.32 -31.53
N LEU A 188 7.07 -4.04 -31.19
CA LEU A 188 7.89 -3.33 -30.19
C LEU A 188 7.71 -3.90 -28.78
N THR A 189 6.49 -4.31 -28.42
CA THR A 189 6.20 -4.90 -27.10
C THR A 189 6.78 -6.32 -26.98
N THR A 190 6.76 -7.11 -28.06
CA THR A 190 7.36 -8.45 -28.08
C THR A 190 8.90 -8.43 -28.04
N THR A 191 9.55 -7.45 -28.68
CA THR A 191 11.01 -7.29 -28.62
C THR A 191 11.49 -6.77 -27.25
N ALA A 192 10.73 -5.90 -26.59
CA ALA A 192 11.07 -5.41 -25.25
C ALA A 192 11.02 -6.50 -24.16
N VAL A 193 10.17 -7.52 -24.30
CA VAL A 193 10.11 -8.67 -23.37
C VAL A 193 11.25 -9.67 -23.60
N ARG A 194 11.94 -9.62 -24.75
CA ARG A 194 13.03 -10.55 -25.12
C ARG A 194 14.44 -10.02 -24.82
N LEU A 195 14.56 -8.77 -24.37
CA LEU A 195 15.83 -8.08 -24.09
C LEU A 195 15.91 -7.51 -22.66
N SER A 196 15.19 -8.10 -21.70
CA SER A 196 15.54 -7.97 -20.28
C SER A 196 16.41 -9.16 -19.86
N PRO A 197 17.63 -8.94 -19.35
CA PRO A 197 18.48 -10.01 -18.81
C PRO A 197 17.88 -10.65 -17.54
#